data_AF-A0A945CRG9-F1
#
_entry.id   AF-A0A945CRG9-F1
#
_cell.length_a   1.000
_cell.length_b   1.000
_cell.length_c   1.000
_cell.angle_alpha   90.00
_cell.angle_beta   90.00
_cell.angle_gamma   90.00
#
_symmetry.space_group_name_H-M   'P 1'
#
loop_
_entity.id
_entity.type
_entity.pdbx_description
1 polymer ?
#
loop_
_entity_poly.entity_id
_entity_poly.type
_entity_poly.pdbx_seq_one_letter_code
_entity_poly.pdbx_strand_id
1 'polypeptide(L)'
;MPAPITAFLPYDGHKSTSSIVKQLKESGLVRRIYLLTGDDTPPIAARHRLPLEGCQRLPVEELFASETVRRIAAKESTPAALLLLQEAAIEIGQFGLERFLAVREATGAGLVYADHAVARKEGRSSHPLIDYQEGSLRDDFDFGPLVLLDSDTLKEAVGELRRDRFDFAGLYAARLALSRKKPIVRVGEPLYSSIEMDGRASGERGFDYVDPRNRARQIEMEKVATYHLKKVGGLLEPPFKQVRFKKEGFPVEATVVIPVRNRGQTIKEAVESVLRQEANFPFNLIVVDNHSTDGTTKVLRKIAAQDERVIHVIPEREDLGIGGCWNEGVHHEQCGRFAVQLDSDDLYKDETTLQQIVDLFLSERCAMVIGSYQMTDFDLQPIPPGVIDHREWTPDNGPNNALRINGLGAPRAFYTPLLRELKIPNVSYGEDYAIGLALSREYRIG
;
A
#
# COMPACT_ATOMS: atom_id res chain seq x y z
N MET A 1 40.90 -0.80 -9.86
CA MET A 1 40.30 -1.11 -8.54
C MET A 1 39.53 -2.42 -8.67
N PRO A 2 39.41 -3.26 -7.63
CA PRO A 2 38.55 -4.45 -7.72
C PRO A 2 37.10 -4.04 -7.98
N ALA A 3 36.40 -4.82 -8.81
CA ALA A 3 34.99 -4.62 -9.12
C ALA A 3 34.16 -4.48 -7.81
N PRO A 4 33.41 -3.38 -7.62
CA PRO A 4 32.81 -3.04 -6.34
C PRO A 4 31.47 -3.72 -6.03
N ILE A 5 30.92 -4.52 -6.96
CA ILE A 5 29.58 -5.12 -6.82
C ILE A 5 29.64 -6.65 -6.75
N THR A 6 28.86 -7.24 -5.87
CA THR A 6 28.42 -8.64 -5.94
C THR A 6 26.92 -8.65 -6.20
N ALA A 7 26.48 -9.35 -7.24
CA ALA A 7 25.08 -9.37 -7.66
C ALA A 7 24.38 -10.66 -7.21
N PHE A 8 23.13 -10.55 -6.78
CA PHE A 8 22.27 -11.65 -6.36
C PHE A 8 20.96 -11.58 -7.14
N LEU A 9 20.70 -12.59 -7.97
CA LEU A 9 19.61 -12.59 -8.94
C LEU A 9 18.74 -13.83 -8.77
N PRO A 10 17.41 -13.73 -8.62
CA PRO A 10 16.51 -14.87 -8.73
C PRO A 10 16.69 -15.56 -10.08
N TYR A 11 16.70 -16.89 -10.05
CA TYR A 11 16.91 -17.73 -11.21
C TYR A 11 16.12 -19.04 -11.13
N ASP A 12 15.13 -19.14 -12.00
CA ASP A 12 14.25 -20.30 -12.19
C ASP A 12 14.57 -21.09 -13.48
N GLY A 13 15.50 -20.60 -14.30
CA GLY A 13 15.85 -21.15 -15.60
C GLY A 13 15.35 -20.35 -16.81
N HIS A 14 14.60 -19.25 -16.59
CA HIS A 14 14.08 -18.42 -17.68
C HIS A 14 15.15 -17.50 -18.32
N LYS A 15 14.87 -17.07 -19.56
CA LYS A 15 15.77 -16.19 -20.35
C LYS A 15 15.89 -14.76 -19.81
N SER A 16 14.97 -14.32 -18.95
CA SER A 16 14.94 -12.98 -18.37
C SER A 16 16.23 -12.64 -17.61
N THR A 17 16.71 -13.55 -16.75
CA THR A 17 17.93 -13.36 -15.97
C THR A 17 19.20 -13.39 -16.83
N SER A 18 19.20 -14.11 -17.96
CA SER A 18 20.37 -14.19 -18.86
C SER A 18 20.77 -12.83 -19.45
N SER A 19 19.78 -11.97 -19.74
CA SER A 19 20.03 -10.64 -20.31
C SER A 19 20.80 -9.74 -19.34
N ILE A 20 20.34 -9.65 -18.08
CA ILE A 20 21.02 -8.83 -17.07
C ILE A 20 22.39 -9.42 -16.72
N VAL A 21 22.55 -10.74 -16.65
CA VAL A 21 23.85 -11.37 -16.38
C VAL A 21 24.91 -10.97 -17.40
N LYS A 22 24.56 -10.90 -18.69
CA LYS A 22 25.48 -10.45 -19.75
C LYS A 22 25.93 -9.00 -19.49
N GLN A 23 24.98 -8.10 -19.25
CA GLN A 23 25.25 -6.68 -19.00
C GLN A 23 26.11 -6.47 -17.73
N LEU A 24 25.82 -7.21 -16.66
CA LEU A 24 26.60 -7.15 -15.42
C LEU A 24 28.06 -7.54 -15.64
N LYS A 25 28.33 -8.57 -16.44
CA LYS A 25 29.70 -8.98 -16.78
C LYS A 25 30.42 -7.96 -17.65
N GLU A 26 29.72 -7.43 -18.65
CA GLU A 26 30.27 -6.44 -19.59
C GLU A 26 30.58 -5.10 -18.90
N SER A 27 29.90 -4.77 -17.80
CA SER A 27 30.13 -3.53 -17.04
C SER A 27 31.54 -3.39 -16.46
N GLY A 28 32.23 -4.50 -16.17
CA GLY A 28 33.49 -4.49 -15.41
C GLY A 28 33.36 -4.08 -13.94
N LEU A 29 32.15 -3.77 -13.46
CA LEU A 29 31.86 -3.34 -12.08
C LEU A 29 31.43 -4.49 -11.16
N VAL A 30 31.08 -5.64 -11.73
CA VAL A 30 30.56 -6.79 -10.99
C VAL A 30 31.64 -7.87 -10.84
N ARG A 31 32.01 -8.16 -9.58
CA ARG A 31 33.02 -9.15 -9.23
C ARG A 31 32.48 -10.57 -9.28
N ARG A 32 31.27 -10.76 -8.77
CA ARG A 32 30.63 -12.07 -8.60
C ARG A 32 29.13 -11.94 -8.84
N ILE A 33 28.56 -12.98 -9.43
CA ILE A 33 27.13 -13.10 -9.65
C ILE A 33 26.67 -14.41 -9.00
N TYR A 34 25.76 -14.31 -8.04
CA TYR A 34 25.06 -15.41 -7.41
C TYR A 34 23.65 -15.51 -7.98
N LEU A 35 23.31 -16.70 -8.48
CA LEU A 35 21.97 -17.06 -8.91
C LEU A 35 21.25 -17.71 -7.73
N LEU A 36 20.21 -17.04 -7.24
CA LEU A 36 19.33 -17.53 -6.18
C LEU A 36 18.37 -18.56 -6.80
N THR A 37 18.52 -19.82 -6.42
CA THR A 37 17.74 -20.93 -7.00
C THR A 37 16.96 -21.63 -5.91
N GLY A 38 15.69 -21.96 -6.17
CA GLY A 38 14.87 -22.80 -5.29
C GLY A 38 15.58 -24.11 -4.92
N ASP A 39 15.40 -24.59 -3.69
CA ASP A 39 15.89 -25.89 -3.21
C ASP A 39 15.11 -27.07 -3.86
N ASP A 40 15.24 -27.20 -5.18
CA ASP A 40 14.90 -28.43 -5.89
C ASP A 40 16.19 -29.22 -6.15
N THR A 41 16.38 -30.29 -5.37
CA THR A 41 17.18 -31.45 -5.77
C THR A 41 16.91 -31.75 -7.25
N PRO A 42 17.90 -31.74 -8.16
CA PRO A 42 17.58 -31.79 -9.58
C PRO A 42 16.95 -33.16 -9.94
N PRO A 43 15.80 -33.21 -10.63
CA PRO A 43 15.55 -34.36 -11.49
C PRO A 43 16.64 -34.35 -12.54
N ILE A 44 17.19 -35.53 -12.83
CA ILE A 44 18.30 -35.82 -13.74
C ILE A 44 18.03 -35.38 -15.23
N ALA A 45 17.05 -34.51 -15.50
CA ALA A 45 16.54 -34.24 -16.84
C ALA A 45 16.10 -32.78 -17.14
N ALA A 46 16.81 -31.73 -16.68
CA ALA A 46 16.52 -30.36 -17.14
C ALA A 46 17.78 -29.54 -17.48
N ARG A 47 18.23 -29.62 -18.74
CA ARG A 47 19.34 -28.82 -19.30
C ARG A 47 19.14 -27.29 -19.19
N HIS A 48 17.91 -26.83 -18.90
CA HIS A 48 17.55 -25.41 -18.77
C HIS A 48 17.82 -24.79 -17.40
N ARG A 49 18.20 -25.58 -16.38
CA ARG A 49 18.53 -25.05 -15.04
C ARG A 49 20.02 -24.86 -14.80
N LEU A 50 20.92 -25.25 -15.72
CA LEU A 50 22.38 -25.13 -15.52
C LEU A 50 22.76 -23.66 -15.22
N PRO A 51 23.62 -23.41 -14.22
CA PRO A 51 24.01 -22.04 -13.92
C PRO A 51 24.63 -21.40 -15.16
N LEU A 52 24.22 -20.16 -15.44
CA LEU A 52 24.81 -19.37 -16.52
C LEU A 52 26.32 -19.34 -16.33
N GLU A 53 27.08 -19.49 -17.41
CA GLU A 53 28.54 -19.53 -17.38
C GLU A 53 29.11 -18.39 -16.53
N GLY A 54 30.09 -18.63 -15.67
CA GLY A 54 30.66 -17.57 -14.81
C GLY A 54 29.77 -17.09 -13.65
N CYS A 55 28.59 -17.67 -13.44
CA CYS A 55 27.74 -17.43 -12.26
C CYS A 55 27.83 -18.58 -11.26
N GLN A 56 27.69 -18.27 -9.97
CA GLN A 56 27.64 -19.26 -8.89
C GLN A 56 26.20 -19.48 -8.45
N ARG A 57 25.83 -20.71 -8.08
CA ARG A 57 24.52 -20.95 -7.45
C ARG A 57 24.56 -20.62 -5.97
N LEU A 58 23.47 -20.05 -5.48
CA LEU A 58 23.17 -19.91 -4.07
C LEU A 58 21.77 -20.48 -3.82
N PRO A 59 21.66 -21.72 -3.33
CA PRO A 59 20.37 -22.35 -3.07
C PRO A 59 19.62 -21.58 -1.97
N VAL A 60 18.32 -21.38 -2.18
CA VAL A 60 17.41 -20.66 -1.28
C VAL A 60 16.04 -21.34 -1.31
N GLU A 61 15.36 -21.39 -0.17
CA GLU A 61 13.99 -21.94 -0.10
C GLU A 61 12.96 -20.90 -0.56
N GLU A 62 13.09 -19.67 -0.03
CA GLU A 62 12.22 -18.53 -0.33
C GLU A 62 13.05 -17.25 -0.46
N LEU A 63 12.73 -16.40 -1.45
CA LEU A 63 13.56 -15.25 -1.83
C LEU A 63 13.72 -14.24 -0.69
N PHE A 64 12.64 -14.04 0.08
CA PHE A 64 12.60 -13.03 1.14
C PHE A 64 12.78 -13.61 2.55
N ALA A 65 13.08 -14.90 2.68
CA ALA A 65 13.34 -15.52 3.98
C ALA A 65 14.57 -14.95 4.69
N SER A 66 14.57 -15.00 6.02
CA SER A 66 15.70 -14.56 6.86
C SER A 66 16.98 -15.34 6.54
N GLU A 67 16.85 -16.63 6.25
CA GLU A 67 17.99 -17.48 5.89
C GLU A 67 18.60 -17.08 4.54
N THR A 68 17.76 -16.73 3.56
CA THR A 68 18.22 -16.21 2.26
C THR A 68 19.01 -14.92 2.42
N VAL A 69 18.50 -13.97 3.19
CA VAL A 69 19.20 -12.69 3.45
C VAL A 69 20.53 -12.92 4.19
N ARG A 70 20.58 -13.88 5.13
CA ARG A 70 21.85 -14.28 5.78
C ARG A 70 22.85 -14.87 4.81
N ARG A 71 22.41 -15.76 3.92
CA ARG A 71 23.26 -16.36 2.89
C ARG A 71 23.81 -15.29 1.94
N ILE A 72 22.99 -14.33 1.54
CA ILE A 72 23.41 -13.17 0.74
C ILE A 72 24.50 -12.39 1.50
N ALA A 73 24.24 -11.97 2.74
CA ALA A 73 25.20 -11.20 3.54
C ALA A 73 26.52 -11.96 3.81
N ALA A 74 26.47 -13.29 3.96
CA ALA A 74 27.64 -14.14 4.15
C ALA A 74 28.47 -14.32 2.88
N LYS A 75 27.84 -14.31 1.69
CA LYS A 75 28.53 -14.40 0.39
C LYS A 75 29.05 -13.06 -0.12
N GLU A 76 28.49 -11.96 0.39
CA GLU A 76 28.90 -10.62 0.02
C GLU A 76 30.37 -10.35 0.39
N SER A 77 31.15 -9.99 -0.64
CA SER A 77 32.62 -9.86 -0.56
C SER A 77 33.15 -8.57 -1.16
N THR A 78 32.26 -7.67 -1.53
CA THR A 78 32.54 -6.37 -2.12
C THR A 78 31.87 -5.26 -1.30
N PRO A 79 32.13 -3.97 -1.60
CA PRO A 79 31.48 -2.86 -0.90
C PRO A 79 29.98 -2.71 -1.17
N ALA A 80 29.45 -3.29 -2.26
CA ALA A 80 28.04 -3.15 -2.62
C ALA A 80 27.40 -4.48 -3.06
N ALA A 81 26.19 -4.73 -2.59
CA ALA A 81 25.35 -5.86 -2.99
C ALA A 81 24.25 -5.37 -3.95
N LEU A 82 24.22 -5.87 -5.19
CA LEU A 82 23.14 -5.60 -6.14
C LEU A 82 22.09 -6.72 -6.07
N LEU A 83 20.86 -6.39 -5.70
CA LEU A 83 19.78 -7.36 -5.56
C LEU A 83 18.69 -7.07 -6.60
N LEU A 84 18.29 -8.13 -7.31
CA LEU A 84 17.08 -8.14 -8.12
C LEU A 84 15.94 -8.73 -7.27
N LEU A 85 14.95 -7.90 -6.95
CA LEU A 85 13.88 -8.21 -6.00
C LEU A 85 12.76 -9.07 -6.59
N GLN A 86 12.67 -9.15 -7.91
CA GLN A 86 11.65 -9.91 -8.61
C GLN A 86 12.18 -10.45 -9.93
N GLU A 87 11.57 -11.50 -10.44
CA GLU A 87 11.88 -12.02 -11.77
C GLU A 87 11.43 -11.03 -12.84
N ALA A 88 12.38 -10.26 -13.35
CA ALA A 88 12.16 -9.29 -14.42
C ALA A 88 13.32 -9.35 -15.40
N ALA A 89 13.02 -9.20 -16.69
CA ALA A 89 14.04 -8.93 -17.68
C ALA A 89 14.46 -7.46 -17.54
N ILE A 90 15.73 -7.23 -17.21
CA ILE A 90 16.27 -5.89 -16.94
C ILE A 90 17.26 -5.50 -18.04
N GLU A 91 17.10 -4.28 -18.54
CA GLU A 91 18.07 -3.57 -19.36
C GLU A 91 18.65 -2.40 -18.55
N ILE A 92 19.93 -2.47 -18.21
CA ILE A 92 20.65 -1.42 -17.49
C ILE A 92 20.86 -0.24 -18.44
N GLY A 93 20.48 0.96 -17.99
CA GLY A 93 20.70 2.19 -18.73
C GLY A 93 22.18 2.54 -18.84
N GLN A 94 22.50 3.47 -19.74
CA GLN A 94 23.87 3.94 -19.91
C GLN A 94 24.42 4.48 -18.57
N PHE A 95 25.51 3.90 -18.09
CA PHE A 95 26.15 4.21 -16.80
C PHE A 95 25.23 4.03 -15.56
N GLY A 96 24.18 3.21 -15.66
CA GLY A 96 23.22 3.02 -14.57
C GLY A 96 23.85 2.49 -13.28
N LEU A 97 24.76 1.51 -13.39
CA LEU A 97 25.45 0.94 -12.22
C LEU A 97 26.42 1.93 -11.59
N GLU A 98 27.16 2.67 -12.40
CA GLU A 98 28.04 3.75 -11.97
C GLU A 98 27.26 4.80 -11.20
N ARG A 99 26.05 5.15 -11.68
CA ARG A 99 25.19 6.11 -10.99
C ARG A 99 24.69 5.60 -9.64
N PHE A 100 24.27 4.33 -9.55
CA PHE A 100 23.95 3.68 -8.28
C PHE A 100 25.13 3.75 -7.28
N LEU A 101 26.34 3.43 -7.74
CA LEU A 101 27.55 3.48 -6.92
C LEU A 101 27.88 4.90 -6.46
N ALA A 102 27.85 5.87 -7.38
CA ALA A 102 28.15 7.27 -7.10
C ALA A 102 27.17 7.89 -6.09
N VAL A 103 25.87 7.57 -6.20
CA VAL A 103 24.88 8.05 -5.23
C VAL A 103 25.10 7.38 -3.87
N ARG A 104 25.40 6.08 -3.82
CA ARG A 104 25.73 5.39 -2.54
C ARG A 104 26.89 6.09 -1.83
N GLU A 105 27.96 6.38 -2.57
CA GLU A 105 29.15 7.04 -2.03
C GLU A 105 28.88 8.48 -1.58
N ALA A 106 28.22 9.28 -2.42
CA ALA A 106 27.95 10.69 -2.14
C ALA A 106 26.99 10.91 -0.96
N THR A 107 26.06 9.98 -0.73
CA THR A 107 25.03 10.11 0.31
C THR A 107 25.32 9.28 1.56
N GLY A 108 26.24 8.32 1.48
CA GLY A 108 26.43 7.31 2.51
C GLY A 108 25.20 6.41 2.69
N ALA A 109 24.38 6.22 1.65
CA ALA A 109 23.15 5.43 1.74
C ALA A 109 23.43 3.95 2.07
N GLY A 110 22.59 3.37 2.92
CA GLY A 110 22.56 1.93 3.16
C GLY A 110 21.88 1.16 2.04
N LEU A 111 20.90 1.79 1.38
CA LEU A 111 20.18 1.24 0.23
C LEU A 111 19.93 2.36 -0.78
N VAL A 112 20.23 2.09 -2.04
CA VAL A 112 19.93 2.95 -3.18
C VAL A 112 19.00 2.21 -4.13
N TYR A 113 17.93 2.89 -4.54
CA TYR A 113 16.98 2.42 -5.54
C TYR A 113 16.72 3.55 -6.52
N ALA A 114 16.14 3.24 -7.68
CA ALA A 114 16.00 4.23 -8.74
C ALA A 114 14.68 4.08 -9.48
N ASP A 115 14.22 5.20 -10.01
CA ASP A 115 13.21 5.20 -11.05
C ASP A 115 13.66 4.28 -12.19
N HIS A 116 12.70 3.77 -12.94
CA HIS A 116 12.98 2.90 -14.06
C HIS A 116 11.96 3.14 -15.16
N ALA A 117 12.26 2.67 -16.36
CA ALA A 117 11.27 2.62 -17.42
C ALA A 117 10.66 1.21 -17.50
N VAL A 118 9.42 1.13 -17.95
CA VAL A 118 8.75 -0.12 -18.26
C VAL A 118 8.65 -0.23 -19.78
N ALA A 119 9.29 -1.24 -20.34
CA ALA A 119 9.26 -1.55 -21.76
C ALA A 119 8.16 -2.58 -22.04
N ARG A 120 7.20 -2.19 -22.89
CA ARG A 120 6.09 -2.99 -23.40
C ARG A 120 6.15 -3.08 -24.92
N LYS A 121 5.32 -3.93 -25.54
CA LYS A 121 5.18 -3.99 -27.00
C LYS A 121 4.88 -2.63 -27.65
N GLU A 122 4.12 -1.79 -26.96
CA GLU A 122 3.62 -0.50 -27.44
C GLU A 122 4.60 0.66 -27.24
N GLY A 123 5.68 0.45 -26.48
CA GLY A 123 6.68 1.49 -26.21
C GLY A 123 7.31 1.38 -24.82
N ARG A 124 8.08 2.42 -24.45
CA ARG A 124 8.75 2.54 -23.15
C ARG A 124 8.09 3.69 -22.38
N SER A 125 7.57 3.42 -21.19
CA SER A 125 7.00 4.45 -20.31
C SER A 125 7.90 4.64 -19.07
N SER A 126 7.96 5.87 -18.55
CA SER A 126 8.65 6.13 -17.28
C SER A 126 7.81 5.61 -16.11
N HIS A 127 8.47 5.01 -15.13
CA HIS A 127 7.88 4.57 -13.87
C HIS A 127 8.61 5.24 -12.69
N PRO A 128 8.22 6.47 -12.33
CA PRO A 128 8.77 7.14 -11.16
C PRO A 128 8.34 6.40 -9.88
N LEU A 129 9.27 6.25 -8.94
CA LEU A 129 9.00 5.70 -7.61
C LEU A 129 8.78 6.81 -6.60
N ILE A 130 8.33 6.49 -5.39
CA ILE A 130 8.21 7.49 -4.32
C ILE A 130 9.50 7.59 -3.50
N ASP A 131 9.77 8.76 -2.93
CA ASP A 131 10.92 8.95 -2.04
C ASP A 131 10.73 8.20 -0.72
N TYR A 132 11.83 7.67 -0.18
CA TYR A 132 11.83 7.00 1.11
C TYR A 132 11.91 8.03 2.24
N GLN A 133 10.80 8.25 2.92
CA GLN A 133 10.71 9.20 4.03
C GLN A 133 10.90 8.49 5.37
N GLU A 134 11.32 9.22 6.39
CA GLU A 134 11.26 8.73 7.77
C GLU A 134 9.83 8.28 8.11
N GLY A 135 9.70 7.12 8.75
CA GLY A 135 8.40 6.49 9.00
C GLY A 135 7.85 5.64 7.83
N SER A 136 8.54 5.56 6.68
CA SER A 136 8.14 4.65 5.59
C SER A 136 8.34 3.20 6.00
N LEU A 137 7.28 2.55 6.46
CA LEU A 137 7.33 1.17 6.94
C LEU A 137 6.41 0.20 6.19
N ARG A 138 5.70 0.65 5.16
CA ARG A 138 4.89 -0.23 4.30
C ARG A 138 5.70 -1.43 3.80
N ASP A 139 5.18 -2.64 3.95
CA ASP A 139 5.90 -3.88 3.65
C ASP A 139 5.97 -4.20 2.15
N ASP A 140 5.14 -3.54 1.36
CA ASP A 140 5.07 -3.52 -0.11
C ASP A 140 5.56 -2.17 -0.69
N PHE A 141 6.38 -1.41 0.05
CA PHE A 141 7.03 -0.21 -0.50
C PHE A 141 7.77 -0.55 -1.79
N ASP A 142 7.45 0.17 -2.87
CA ASP A 142 8.01 -0.10 -4.19
C ASP A 142 9.41 0.53 -4.36
N PHE A 143 10.43 -0.32 -4.31
CA PHE A 143 11.81 0.05 -4.63
C PHE A 143 12.15 -0.14 -6.12
N GLY A 144 11.19 -0.58 -6.92
CA GLY A 144 11.43 -1.13 -8.24
C GLY A 144 12.15 -2.48 -8.20
N PRO A 145 12.38 -3.11 -9.36
CA PRO A 145 13.01 -4.42 -9.44
C PRO A 145 14.44 -4.49 -8.89
N LEU A 146 15.21 -3.41 -8.96
CA LEU A 146 16.66 -3.44 -8.74
C LEU A 146 17.07 -2.47 -7.63
N VAL A 147 17.80 -2.98 -6.64
CA VAL A 147 18.34 -2.19 -5.52
C VAL A 147 19.83 -2.46 -5.32
N LEU A 148 20.56 -1.44 -4.87
CA LEU A 148 21.96 -1.54 -4.45
C LEU A 148 22.05 -1.31 -2.94
N LEU A 149 22.58 -2.29 -2.19
CA LEU A 149 22.80 -2.17 -0.75
C LEU A 149 24.28 -1.97 -0.43
N ASP A 150 24.54 -1.17 0.60
CA ASP A 150 25.84 -1.08 1.25
C ASP A 150 26.13 -2.38 2.03
N SER A 151 27.22 -3.05 1.68
CA SER A 151 27.48 -4.40 2.16
C SER A 151 27.74 -4.49 3.67
N ASP A 152 28.41 -3.49 4.24
CA ASP A 152 28.68 -3.45 5.69
C ASP A 152 27.38 -3.20 6.45
N THR A 153 26.55 -2.26 5.98
CA THR A 153 25.24 -1.99 6.59
C THR A 153 24.30 -3.19 6.50
N LEU A 154 24.30 -3.91 5.37
CA LEU A 154 23.55 -5.17 5.22
C LEU A 154 24.01 -6.22 6.24
N LYS A 155 25.32 -6.41 6.40
CA LYS A 155 25.87 -7.37 7.38
C LYS A 155 25.54 -6.99 8.81
N GLU A 156 25.59 -5.71 9.17
CA GLU A 156 25.17 -5.23 10.48
C GLU A 156 23.66 -5.45 10.73
N ALA A 157 22.81 -5.13 9.75
CA ALA A 157 21.37 -5.32 9.84
C ALA A 157 21.00 -6.79 10.04
N VAL A 158 21.64 -7.69 9.28
CA VAL A 158 21.47 -9.14 9.43
C VAL A 158 22.03 -9.64 10.77
N GLY A 159 23.13 -9.05 11.24
CA GLY A 159 23.72 -9.35 12.55
C GLY A 159 22.77 -9.03 13.71
N GLU A 160 22.04 -7.93 13.62
CA GLU A 160 21.00 -7.56 14.60
C GLU A 160 19.88 -8.62 14.65
N LEU A 161 19.49 -9.15 13.50
CA LEU A 161 18.38 -10.10 13.31
C LEU A 161 18.82 -11.58 13.36
N ARG A 162 19.98 -11.87 13.97
CA ARG A 162 20.59 -13.20 13.90
C ARG A 162 19.74 -14.30 14.54
N ARG A 163 18.89 -13.96 15.51
CA ARG A 163 18.05 -14.92 16.25
C ARG A 163 16.65 -15.08 15.66
N ASP A 164 16.18 -14.12 14.88
CA ASP A 164 14.83 -14.13 14.31
C ASP A 164 14.74 -15.09 13.13
N ARG A 165 13.62 -15.79 12.95
CA ARG A 165 13.41 -16.63 11.77
C ARG A 165 12.07 -16.29 11.17
N PHE A 166 12.14 -15.77 9.95
CA PHE A 166 11.01 -15.43 9.11
C PHE A 166 11.15 -16.15 7.78
N ASP A 167 10.09 -16.81 7.36
CA ASP A 167 10.02 -17.51 6.08
C ASP A 167 9.75 -16.51 4.94
N PHE A 168 9.09 -15.38 5.24
CA PHE A 168 8.68 -14.37 4.25
C PHE A 168 9.20 -12.96 4.55
N ALA A 169 9.37 -12.59 5.83
CA ALA A 169 9.67 -11.20 6.22
C ALA A 169 11.16 -10.88 6.43
N GLY A 170 12.08 -11.76 6.01
CA GLY A 170 13.52 -11.58 6.20
C GLY A 170 14.10 -10.33 5.51
N LEU A 171 13.74 -10.10 4.24
CA LEU A 171 14.18 -8.90 3.53
C LEU A 171 13.57 -7.63 4.11
N TYR A 172 12.29 -7.67 4.50
CA TYR A 172 11.60 -6.56 5.15
C TYR A 172 12.25 -6.21 6.50
N ALA A 173 12.59 -7.22 7.31
CA ALA A 173 13.30 -7.03 8.56
C ALA A 173 14.68 -6.41 8.35
N ALA A 174 15.45 -6.91 7.38
CA ALA A 174 16.77 -6.38 7.05
C ALA A 174 16.70 -4.93 6.56
N ARG A 175 15.72 -4.60 5.68
CA ARG A 175 15.46 -3.21 5.25
C ARG A 175 15.19 -2.31 6.45
N LEU A 176 14.28 -2.70 7.35
CA LEU A 176 13.92 -1.89 8.51
C LEU A 176 15.03 -1.79 9.56
N ALA A 177 15.94 -2.76 9.62
CA ALA A 177 17.15 -2.66 10.44
C ALA A 177 18.21 -1.75 9.82
N LEU A 178 18.34 -1.80 8.50
CA LEU A 178 19.20 -0.94 7.72
C LEU A 178 18.75 0.53 7.79
N SER A 179 17.45 0.80 7.69
CA SER A 179 16.90 2.17 7.74
C SER A 179 17.15 2.88 9.08
N ARG A 180 17.37 2.13 10.18
CA ARG A 180 17.77 2.69 11.48
C ARG A 180 19.23 3.14 11.54
N LYS A 181 20.05 2.74 10.56
CA LYS A 181 21.52 2.93 10.57
C LYS A 181 21.98 3.95 9.54
N LYS A 182 21.44 3.85 8.32
CA LYS A 182 21.84 4.69 7.18
C LYS A 182 20.62 5.07 6.34
N PRO A 183 20.67 6.20 5.61
CA PRO A 183 19.56 6.61 4.78
C PRO A 183 19.29 5.61 3.65
N ILE A 184 18.04 5.56 3.23
CA ILE A 184 17.60 4.88 2.01
C ILE A 184 17.29 5.96 0.98
N VAL A 185 17.92 5.89 -0.19
CA VAL A 185 17.93 7.01 -1.15
C VAL A 185 17.38 6.58 -2.50
N ARG A 186 16.40 7.36 -3.01
CA ARG A 186 15.91 7.26 -4.38
C ARG A 186 16.81 8.05 -5.32
N VAL A 187 17.10 7.48 -6.49
CA VAL A 187 17.59 8.21 -7.66
C VAL A 187 16.39 8.48 -8.57
N GLY A 188 16.00 9.75 -8.71
CA GLY A 188 14.90 10.18 -9.59
C GLY A 188 15.23 10.14 -11.09
N GLU A 189 16.07 9.20 -11.50
CA GLU A 189 16.55 9.01 -12.87
C GLU A 189 16.24 7.57 -13.29
N PRO A 190 15.73 7.32 -14.51
CA PRO A 190 15.44 5.98 -14.99
C PRO A 190 16.75 5.22 -15.31
N LEU A 191 17.38 4.61 -14.30
CA LEU A 191 18.71 3.98 -14.43
C LEU A 191 18.68 2.62 -15.13
N TYR A 192 17.50 2.04 -15.29
CA TYR A 192 17.30 0.76 -15.98
C TYR A 192 15.88 0.68 -16.51
N SER A 193 15.57 -0.42 -17.19
CA SER A 193 14.20 -0.72 -17.56
C SER A 193 13.83 -2.18 -17.35
N SER A 194 12.62 -2.37 -16.89
CA SER A 194 11.96 -3.66 -16.80
C SER A 194 11.23 -3.94 -18.11
N ILE A 195 11.37 -5.16 -18.62
CA ILE A 195 10.69 -5.60 -19.84
C ILE A 195 9.52 -6.48 -19.39
N GLU A 196 8.31 -5.99 -19.57
CA GLU A 196 7.10 -6.78 -19.36
C GLU A 196 6.93 -7.73 -20.56
N MET A 197 7.06 -9.03 -20.31
CA MET A 197 6.68 -10.05 -21.29
C MET A 197 5.18 -10.31 -21.13
N ASP A 198 4.40 -9.95 -22.14
CA ASP A 198 2.94 -10.10 -22.20
C ASP A 198 2.43 -11.35 -21.46
N GLY A 199 1.48 -11.14 -20.54
CA GLY A 199 0.69 -12.24 -19.98
C GLY A 199 0.22 -12.09 -18.52
N ARG A 200 0.67 -11.08 -17.77
CA ARG A 200 0.08 -10.75 -16.46
C ARG A 200 -0.53 -9.36 -16.53
N ALA A 201 -1.86 -9.31 -16.51
CA ALA A 201 -2.58 -8.07 -16.33
C ALA A 201 -2.11 -7.41 -15.03
N SER A 202 -1.70 -6.15 -15.11
CA SER A 202 -1.36 -5.31 -13.94
C SER A 202 -2.52 -5.19 -12.93
N GLY A 203 -3.73 -5.61 -13.30
CA GLY A 203 -4.94 -5.56 -12.48
C GLY A 203 -5.05 -6.64 -11.39
N GLU A 204 -4.24 -7.70 -11.41
CA GLU A 204 -4.31 -8.76 -10.38
C GLU A 204 -3.53 -8.43 -9.09
N ARG A 205 -2.69 -7.38 -9.07
CA ARG A 205 -1.90 -7.01 -7.87
C ARG A 205 -2.69 -6.23 -6.81
N GLY A 206 -3.93 -5.83 -7.11
CA GLY A 206 -4.71 -4.94 -6.26
C GLY A 206 -5.13 -5.54 -4.91
N PHE A 207 -5.11 -6.87 -4.76
CA PHE A 207 -5.66 -7.56 -3.57
C PHE A 207 -4.80 -8.75 -3.12
N ASP A 208 -3.50 -8.72 -3.46
CA ASP A 208 -2.53 -9.75 -3.07
C ASP A 208 -2.31 -9.84 -1.56
N TYR A 209 -2.97 -9.02 -0.72
CA TYR A 209 -2.97 -9.13 0.73
C TYR A 209 -4.09 -10.04 1.29
N VAL A 210 -5.07 -10.46 0.47
CA VAL A 210 -6.27 -11.20 0.89
C VAL A 210 -6.18 -12.74 0.65
N ASP A 211 -5.15 -13.24 -0.05
CA ASP A 211 -4.92 -14.69 -0.18
C ASP A 211 -4.64 -15.35 1.19
N PRO A 212 -5.27 -16.49 1.56
CA PRO A 212 -4.97 -17.24 2.79
C PRO A 212 -3.49 -17.63 2.98
N ARG A 213 -2.73 -17.82 1.89
CA ARG A 213 -1.26 -17.97 1.89
C ARG A 213 -0.55 -16.73 2.44
N ASN A 214 -1.21 -15.57 2.43
CA ASN A 214 -0.72 -14.37 3.08
C ASN A 214 -0.86 -14.36 4.58
N ARG A 215 -1.71 -15.18 5.23
CA ARG A 215 -1.91 -14.99 6.68
C ARG A 215 -0.61 -15.19 7.46
N ALA A 216 0.17 -16.22 7.13
CA ALA A 216 1.48 -16.45 7.74
C ALA A 216 2.45 -15.29 7.42
N ARG A 217 2.49 -14.84 6.16
CA ARG A 217 3.26 -13.66 5.73
C ARG A 217 2.86 -12.40 6.51
N GLN A 218 1.57 -12.09 6.61
CA GLN A 218 1.03 -10.93 7.34
C GLN A 218 1.43 -10.96 8.82
N ILE A 219 1.36 -12.12 9.47
CA ILE A 219 1.80 -12.29 10.87
C ILE A 219 3.30 -11.98 11.01
N GLU A 220 4.14 -12.43 10.08
CA GLU A 220 5.57 -12.11 10.12
C GLU A 220 5.85 -10.64 9.85
N MET A 221 5.20 -10.06 8.84
CA MET A 221 5.34 -8.65 8.49
C MET A 221 4.90 -7.75 9.66
N GLU A 222 3.79 -8.07 10.33
CA GLU A 222 3.34 -7.36 11.54
C GLU A 222 4.37 -7.47 12.68
N LYS A 223 4.92 -8.66 12.94
CA LYS A 223 5.96 -8.85 13.97
C LYS A 223 7.19 -7.98 13.70
N VAL A 224 7.63 -7.94 12.44
CA VAL A 224 8.79 -7.15 12.02
C VAL A 224 8.51 -5.65 12.17
N ALA A 225 7.36 -5.17 11.73
CA ALA A 225 6.96 -3.77 11.87
C ALA A 225 6.89 -3.36 13.36
N THR A 226 6.23 -4.18 14.18
CA THR A 226 6.10 -3.98 15.62
C THR A 226 7.47 -3.92 16.31
N TYR A 227 8.39 -4.82 15.95
CA TYR A 227 9.75 -4.80 16.46
C TYR A 227 10.50 -3.52 16.04
N HIS A 228 10.37 -3.09 14.78
CA HIS A 228 10.97 -1.84 14.32
C HIS A 228 10.42 -0.63 15.09
N LEU A 229 9.10 -0.53 15.25
CA LEU A 229 8.45 0.55 16.00
C LEU A 229 8.95 0.60 17.45
N LYS A 230 9.13 -0.55 18.12
CA LYS A 230 9.77 -0.63 19.44
C LYS A 230 11.19 -0.05 19.44
N LYS A 231 11.98 -0.34 18.42
CA LYS A 231 13.37 0.13 18.32
C LYS A 231 13.49 1.63 18.10
N VAL A 232 12.54 2.23 17.39
CA VAL A 232 12.54 3.67 17.09
C VAL A 232 11.70 4.48 18.08
N GLY A 233 11.09 3.84 19.08
CA GLY A 233 10.22 4.51 20.05
C GLY A 233 8.88 4.97 19.47
N GLY A 234 8.46 4.41 18.32
CA GLY A 234 7.22 4.74 17.63
C GLY A 234 6.07 3.77 17.87
N LEU A 235 6.23 2.80 18.78
CA LEU A 235 5.17 1.85 19.11
C LEU A 235 4.06 2.56 19.90
N LEU A 236 2.82 2.45 19.41
CA LEU A 236 1.63 2.84 20.15
C LEU A 236 1.15 1.70 21.03
N GLU A 237 0.82 2.00 22.28
CA GLU A 237 0.33 1.01 23.25
C GLU A 237 -1.05 1.43 23.80
N PRO A 238 -1.99 0.48 23.98
CA PRO A 238 -3.26 0.76 24.63
C PRO A 238 -3.09 1.16 26.11
N PRO A 239 -4.09 1.81 26.74
CA PRO A 239 -5.44 2.06 26.22
C PRO A 239 -5.53 3.34 25.37
N PHE A 240 -6.27 3.25 24.26
CA PHE A 240 -6.63 4.41 23.43
C PHE A 240 -7.84 5.16 24.00
N LYS A 241 -7.94 6.46 23.72
CA LYS A 241 -9.02 7.32 24.19
C LYS A 241 -10.37 6.86 23.62
N GLN A 242 -11.38 6.92 24.47
CA GLN A 242 -12.77 6.79 24.05
C GLN A 242 -13.39 8.18 23.85
N VAL A 243 -14.28 8.29 22.87
CA VAL A 243 -14.97 9.53 22.55
C VAL A 243 -16.16 9.73 23.49
N ARG A 244 -16.35 10.97 23.92
CA ARG A 244 -17.56 11.41 24.63
C ARG A 244 -18.46 12.15 23.66
N PHE A 245 -19.45 11.46 23.09
CA PHE A 245 -20.34 12.07 22.12
C PHE A 245 -21.24 13.13 22.76
N LYS A 246 -21.28 14.30 22.14
CA LYS A 246 -22.29 15.33 22.41
C LYS A 246 -23.40 15.21 21.39
N LYS A 247 -24.67 15.16 21.83
CA LYS A 247 -25.84 15.05 20.95
C LYS A 247 -26.32 16.41 20.43
N GLU A 248 -26.11 17.46 21.21
CA GLU A 248 -26.54 18.82 20.88
C GLU A 248 -25.78 19.40 19.69
N GLY A 249 -26.46 20.20 18.86
CA GLY A 249 -25.84 20.95 17.76
C GLY A 249 -25.80 20.25 16.41
N PHE A 250 -26.46 19.09 16.25
CA PHE A 250 -26.57 18.38 14.98
C PHE A 250 -28.03 18.24 14.54
N PRO A 251 -28.36 18.48 13.25
CA PRO A 251 -29.74 18.38 12.75
C PRO A 251 -30.19 16.93 12.59
N VAL A 252 -29.25 16.00 12.36
CA VAL A 252 -29.50 14.57 12.23
C VAL A 252 -28.40 13.77 12.95
N GLU A 253 -28.68 12.49 13.21
CA GLU A 253 -27.74 11.61 13.90
C GLU A 253 -26.59 11.19 12.99
N ALA A 254 -26.89 10.87 11.73
CA ALA A 254 -25.89 10.50 10.74
C ALA A 254 -26.11 11.22 9.40
N THR A 255 -25.02 11.46 8.69
CA THR A 255 -25.02 11.94 7.30
C THR A 255 -24.14 11.05 6.46
N VAL A 256 -24.70 10.51 5.38
CA VAL A 256 -23.89 9.87 4.35
C VAL A 256 -23.32 10.95 3.43
N VAL A 257 -22.00 10.99 3.25
CA VAL A 257 -21.32 11.94 2.37
C VAL A 257 -20.85 11.21 1.13
N ILE A 258 -21.24 11.71 -0.04
CA ILE A 258 -20.89 11.15 -1.35
C ILE A 258 -20.19 12.22 -2.19
N PRO A 259 -18.85 12.26 -2.24
CA PRO A 259 -18.13 12.96 -3.28
C PRO A 259 -18.43 12.34 -4.64
N VAL A 260 -18.74 13.15 -5.65
CA VAL A 260 -19.02 12.63 -6.98
C VAL A 260 -18.47 13.53 -8.08
N ARG A 261 -17.93 12.91 -9.13
CA ARG A 261 -17.62 13.57 -10.39
C ARG A 261 -17.82 12.59 -11.54
N ASN A 262 -18.73 12.91 -12.45
CA ASN A 262 -19.02 12.10 -13.64
C ASN A 262 -19.33 10.63 -13.34
N ARG A 263 -20.45 10.39 -12.68
CA ARG A 263 -20.97 9.06 -12.30
C ARG A 263 -22.44 8.88 -12.68
N GLY A 264 -22.83 9.38 -13.85
CA GLY A 264 -24.22 9.35 -14.29
C GLY A 264 -24.83 7.95 -14.40
N GLN A 265 -23.98 6.91 -14.50
CA GLN A 265 -24.38 5.51 -14.60
C GLN A 265 -24.58 4.80 -13.25
N THR A 266 -23.99 5.31 -12.16
CA THR A 266 -23.95 4.60 -10.86
C THR A 266 -24.51 5.41 -9.70
N ILE A 267 -24.53 6.74 -9.81
CA ILE A 267 -24.87 7.63 -8.70
C ILE A 267 -26.31 7.43 -8.19
N LYS A 268 -27.21 7.02 -9.09
CA LYS A 268 -28.62 6.82 -8.75
C LYS A 268 -28.75 5.65 -7.78
N GLU A 269 -28.12 4.53 -8.11
CA GLU A 269 -28.12 3.30 -7.33
C GLU A 269 -27.46 3.54 -5.96
N ALA A 270 -26.34 4.28 -5.92
CA ALA A 270 -25.67 4.69 -4.69
C ALA A 270 -26.61 5.47 -3.76
N VAL A 271 -27.25 6.53 -4.27
CA VAL A 271 -28.21 7.34 -3.50
C VAL A 271 -29.42 6.50 -3.05
N GLU A 272 -29.99 5.67 -3.92
CA GLU A 272 -31.10 4.81 -3.55
C GLU A 272 -30.72 3.79 -2.47
N SER A 273 -29.48 3.30 -2.43
CA SER A 273 -28.99 2.41 -1.37
C SER A 273 -28.98 3.08 0.01
N VAL A 274 -28.70 4.38 0.05
CA VAL A 274 -28.76 5.20 1.27
C VAL A 274 -30.20 5.45 1.69
N LEU A 275 -31.08 5.82 0.74
CA LEU A 275 -32.48 6.15 1.04
C LEU A 275 -33.29 4.95 1.54
N ARG A 276 -32.86 3.72 1.22
CA ARG A 276 -33.42 2.46 1.71
C ARG A 276 -32.98 2.08 3.14
N GLN A 277 -32.02 2.79 3.73
CA GLN A 277 -31.55 2.44 5.08
C GLN A 277 -32.67 2.58 6.12
N GLU A 278 -32.81 1.57 6.96
CA GLU A 278 -33.71 1.52 8.10
C GLU A 278 -32.91 1.82 9.37
N ALA A 279 -33.20 2.97 9.97
CA ALA A 279 -32.54 3.42 11.20
C ALA A 279 -33.56 3.98 12.20
N ASN A 280 -33.30 3.77 13.49
CA ASN A 280 -34.12 4.31 14.58
C ASN A 280 -33.78 5.78 14.92
N PHE A 281 -33.00 6.43 14.06
CA PHE A 281 -32.54 7.81 14.18
C PHE A 281 -32.68 8.56 12.84
N PRO A 282 -32.83 9.89 12.86
CA PRO A 282 -32.88 10.67 11.63
C PRO A 282 -31.49 10.69 10.96
N PHE A 283 -31.49 10.57 9.63
CA PHE A 283 -30.30 10.73 8.80
C PHE A 283 -30.62 11.48 7.51
N ASN A 284 -29.58 12.03 6.88
CA ASN A 284 -29.64 12.61 5.54
C ASN A 284 -28.45 12.14 4.70
N LEU A 285 -28.37 12.59 3.45
CA LEU A 285 -27.19 12.45 2.63
C LEU A 285 -26.80 13.77 1.98
N ILE A 286 -25.50 14.03 1.93
CA ILE A 286 -24.92 15.18 1.26
C ILE A 286 -24.09 14.66 0.09
N VAL A 287 -24.55 14.97 -1.12
CA VAL A 287 -23.85 14.62 -2.35
C VAL A 287 -23.10 15.84 -2.85
N VAL A 288 -21.78 15.78 -2.80
CA VAL A 288 -20.89 16.87 -3.21
C VAL A 288 -20.45 16.62 -4.65
N ASP A 289 -21.18 17.24 -5.58
CA ASP A 289 -20.95 17.15 -7.02
C ASP A 289 -19.87 18.13 -7.45
N ASN A 290 -18.67 17.59 -7.70
CA ASN A 290 -17.49 18.32 -8.11
C ASN A 290 -17.51 18.63 -9.62
N HIS A 291 -18.54 19.39 -10.01
CA HIS A 291 -18.74 19.93 -11.36
C HIS A 291 -18.88 18.86 -12.45
N SER A 292 -19.78 17.89 -12.25
CA SER A 292 -20.04 16.85 -13.25
C SER A 292 -20.63 17.40 -14.55
N THR A 293 -20.25 16.78 -15.67
CA THR A 293 -20.64 17.17 -17.03
C THR A 293 -21.35 16.05 -17.80
N ASP A 294 -21.54 14.88 -17.20
CA ASP A 294 -22.06 13.66 -17.83
C ASP A 294 -23.55 13.38 -17.54
N GLY A 295 -24.25 14.35 -16.92
CA GLY A 295 -25.64 14.21 -16.51
C GLY A 295 -25.85 13.81 -15.04
N THR A 296 -24.80 13.50 -14.28
CA THR A 296 -24.85 13.25 -12.82
C THR A 296 -25.64 14.33 -12.08
N THR A 297 -25.32 15.61 -12.31
CA THR A 297 -25.99 16.77 -11.69
C THR A 297 -27.50 16.77 -11.94
N LYS A 298 -27.94 16.36 -13.14
CA LYS A 298 -29.37 16.33 -13.50
C LYS A 298 -30.11 15.22 -12.75
N VAL A 299 -29.47 14.07 -12.57
CA VAL A 299 -30.00 12.95 -11.79
C VAL A 299 -30.16 13.38 -10.33
N LEU A 300 -29.10 13.96 -9.74
CA LEU A 300 -29.12 14.40 -8.33
C LEU A 300 -30.17 15.47 -8.05
N ARG A 301 -30.30 16.49 -8.90
CA ARG A 301 -31.34 17.52 -8.75
C ARG A 301 -32.74 16.94 -8.78
N LYS A 302 -32.98 15.93 -9.63
CA LYS A 302 -34.29 15.26 -9.71
C LYS A 302 -34.60 14.52 -8.40
N ILE A 303 -33.62 13.80 -7.86
CA ILE A 303 -33.79 13.03 -6.62
C ILE A 303 -33.97 13.97 -5.42
N ALA A 304 -33.15 15.04 -5.32
CA ALA A 304 -33.27 16.05 -4.27
C ALA A 304 -34.60 16.81 -4.28
N ALA A 305 -35.25 16.95 -5.44
CA ALA A 305 -36.59 17.52 -5.54
C ALA A 305 -37.70 16.56 -5.05
N GLN A 306 -37.40 15.27 -4.89
CA GLN A 306 -38.35 14.23 -4.49
C GLN A 306 -38.18 13.77 -3.05
N ASP A 307 -36.97 13.85 -2.49
CA ASP A 307 -36.67 13.44 -1.11
C ASP A 307 -35.79 14.52 -0.44
N GLU A 308 -36.34 15.15 0.60
CA GLU A 308 -35.68 16.25 1.34
C GLU A 308 -34.43 15.82 2.11
N ARG A 309 -34.22 14.50 2.29
CA ARG A 309 -32.99 13.97 2.89
C ARG A 309 -31.79 14.13 1.96
N VAL A 310 -32.01 14.38 0.67
CA VAL A 310 -30.93 14.46 -0.33
C VAL A 310 -30.52 15.91 -0.54
N ILE A 311 -29.32 16.25 -0.07
CA ILE A 311 -28.75 17.58 -0.18
C ILE A 311 -27.69 17.56 -1.28
N HIS A 312 -28.00 18.15 -2.42
CA HIS A 312 -27.08 18.23 -3.56
C HIS A 312 -26.27 19.53 -3.49
N VAL A 313 -24.96 19.41 -3.28
CA VAL A 313 -24.03 20.53 -3.17
C VAL A 313 -23.13 20.55 -4.40
N ILE A 314 -23.01 21.71 -5.04
CA ILE A 314 -21.96 21.99 -6.03
C ILE A 314 -21.04 23.03 -5.37
N PRO A 315 -19.81 22.68 -4.99
CA PRO A 315 -18.89 23.61 -4.36
C PRO A 315 -18.58 24.81 -5.25
N GLU A 316 -18.38 25.99 -4.66
CA GLU A 316 -17.95 27.18 -5.40
C GLU A 316 -16.52 27.01 -5.96
N ARG A 317 -15.68 26.26 -5.25
CA ARG A 317 -14.28 26.00 -5.62
C ARG A 317 -14.20 24.90 -6.68
N GLU A 318 -13.21 25.01 -7.56
CA GLU A 318 -12.96 24.03 -8.64
C GLU A 318 -11.66 23.22 -8.43
N ASP A 319 -10.94 23.47 -7.33
CA ASP A 319 -9.64 22.87 -6.99
C ASP A 319 -9.74 21.67 -6.03
N LEU A 320 -10.94 21.09 -5.89
CA LEU A 320 -11.19 20.01 -4.94
C LEU A 320 -10.79 18.65 -5.51
N GLY A 321 -9.94 17.94 -4.77
CA GLY A 321 -9.85 16.48 -4.81
C GLY A 321 -10.96 15.84 -3.97
N ILE A 322 -10.91 14.51 -3.83
CA ILE A 322 -11.90 13.73 -3.07
C ILE A 322 -11.97 14.21 -1.62
N GLY A 323 -10.82 14.39 -0.96
CA GLY A 323 -10.77 14.88 0.42
C GLY A 323 -11.28 16.31 0.58
N GLY A 324 -11.14 17.14 -0.46
CA GLY A 324 -11.75 18.47 -0.52
C GLY A 324 -13.28 18.41 -0.50
N CYS A 325 -13.86 17.59 -1.38
CA CYS A 325 -15.31 17.36 -1.43
C CYS A 325 -15.85 16.79 -0.11
N TRP A 326 -15.09 15.88 0.51
CA TRP A 326 -15.39 15.38 1.84
C TRP A 326 -15.46 16.49 2.89
N ASN A 327 -14.52 17.42 2.89
CA ASN A 327 -14.56 18.57 3.80
C ASN A 327 -15.81 19.43 3.56
N GLU A 328 -16.20 19.68 2.30
CA GLU A 328 -17.44 20.41 1.98
C GLU A 328 -18.65 19.72 2.61
N GLY A 329 -18.76 18.39 2.46
CA GLY A 329 -19.87 17.62 3.05
C GLY A 329 -19.86 17.61 4.58
N VAL A 330 -18.70 17.39 5.18
CA VAL A 330 -18.54 17.29 6.65
C VAL A 330 -18.73 18.65 7.34
N HIS A 331 -18.33 19.75 6.69
CA HIS A 331 -18.47 21.11 7.24
C HIS A 331 -19.82 21.75 6.91
N HIS A 332 -20.64 21.12 6.07
CA HIS A 332 -21.99 21.57 5.79
C HIS A 332 -22.83 21.66 7.08
N GLU A 333 -23.67 22.68 7.18
CA GLU A 333 -24.51 22.93 8.37
C GLU A 333 -25.51 21.79 8.65
N GLN A 334 -25.90 21.07 7.59
CA GLN A 334 -26.80 19.92 7.69
C GLN A 334 -26.09 18.59 7.98
N CYS A 335 -24.76 18.58 8.12
CA CYS A 335 -24.03 17.36 8.46
C CYS A 335 -24.33 16.94 9.91
N GLY A 336 -24.62 15.66 10.09
CA GLY A 336 -25.02 15.03 11.34
C GLY A 336 -23.86 14.74 12.28
N ARG A 337 -24.19 14.13 13.42
CA ARG A 337 -23.21 13.81 14.46
C ARG A 337 -22.15 12.82 13.99
N PHE A 338 -22.52 11.90 13.13
CA PHE A 338 -21.63 10.95 12.48
C PHE A 338 -21.64 11.14 10.97
N ALA A 339 -20.47 11.30 10.36
CA ALA A 339 -20.30 11.35 8.91
C ALA A 339 -19.90 9.97 8.40
N VAL A 340 -20.63 9.44 7.42
CA VAL A 340 -20.45 8.07 6.90
C VAL A 340 -20.11 8.13 5.42
N GLN A 341 -19.10 7.39 5.00
CA GLN A 341 -18.68 7.31 3.60
C GLN A 341 -19.61 6.43 2.79
N LEU A 342 -19.89 6.88 1.57
CA LEU A 342 -20.23 6.03 0.46
C LEU A 342 -19.60 6.60 -0.82
N ASP A 343 -18.82 5.79 -1.53
CA ASP A 343 -18.29 6.19 -2.83
C ASP A 343 -19.39 6.15 -3.88
N SER A 344 -19.32 7.04 -4.86
CA SER A 344 -20.39 7.31 -5.84
C SER A 344 -20.72 6.16 -6.83
N ASP A 345 -19.93 5.09 -6.77
CA ASP A 345 -20.03 3.85 -7.54
C ASP A 345 -20.24 2.61 -6.65
N ASP A 346 -20.35 2.78 -5.33
CA ASP A 346 -20.58 1.72 -4.36
C ASP A 346 -22.01 1.71 -3.81
N LEU A 347 -22.40 0.58 -3.21
CA LEU A 347 -23.70 0.37 -2.57
C LEU A 347 -23.52 -0.16 -1.15
N TYR A 348 -24.40 0.25 -0.23
CA TYR A 348 -24.54 -0.49 1.02
C TYR A 348 -25.15 -1.87 0.77
N LYS A 349 -24.64 -2.86 1.51
CA LYS A 349 -24.98 -4.28 1.35
C LYS A 349 -26.47 -4.55 1.57
N ASP A 350 -27.04 -3.93 2.58
CA ASP A 350 -28.44 -4.06 2.99
C ASP A 350 -28.92 -2.80 3.72
N GLU A 351 -30.21 -2.74 4.02
CA GLU A 351 -30.90 -1.65 4.70
C GLU A 351 -30.43 -1.40 6.14
N THR A 352 -29.64 -2.28 6.75
CA THR A 352 -29.24 -2.17 8.17
C THR A 352 -27.86 -1.58 8.39
N THR A 353 -27.09 -1.33 7.31
CA THR A 353 -25.68 -0.91 7.37
C THR A 353 -25.49 0.35 8.22
N LEU A 354 -26.32 1.38 8.00
CA LEU A 354 -26.21 2.65 8.72
C LEU A 354 -26.53 2.51 10.22
N GLN A 355 -27.54 1.70 10.55
CA GLN A 355 -27.91 1.39 11.93
C GLN A 355 -26.73 0.71 12.66
N GLN A 356 -26.12 -0.30 12.04
CA GLN A 356 -24.99 -1.03 12.61
C GLN A 356 -23.78 -0.11 12.88
N ILE A 357 -23.46 0.79 11.94
CA ILE A 357 -22.35 1.74 12.10
C ILE A 357 -22.56 2.65 13.31
N VAL A 358 -23.75 3.23 13.46
CA VAL A 358 -24.05 4.14 14.57
C VAL A 358 -24.12 3.38 15.91
N ASP A 359 -24.69 2.18 15.93
CA ASP A 359 -24.69 1.33 17.14
C ASP A 359 -23.27 1.00 17.60
N LEU A 360 -22.35 0.76 16.66
CA LEU A 360 -20.95 0.49 16.97
C LEU A 360 -20.25 1.72 17.56
N PHE A 361 -20.48 2.91 17.00
CA PHE A 361 -20.01 4.16 17.61
C PHE A 361 -20.44 4.28 19.06
N LEU A 362 -21.73 4.11 19.33
CA LEU A 362 -22.31 4.33 20.65
C LEU A 362 -21.85 3.29 21.67
N SER A 363 -21.73 2.03 21.27
CA SER A 363 -21.30 0.93 22.14
C SER A 363 -19.80 0.96 22.43
N GLU A 364 -18.96 1.17 21.42
CA GLU A 364 -17.50 1.14 21.57
C GLU A 364 -16.90 2.48 21.98
N ARG A 365 -17.64 3.58 21.78
CA ARG A 365 -17.16 4.96 21.97
C ARG A 365 -15.88 5.24 21.18
N CYS A 366 -15.84 4.78 19.92
CA CYS A 366 -14.73 4.98 19.00
C CYS A 366 -14.82 6.34 18.27
N ALA A 367 -13.71 6.78 17.69
CA ALA A 367 -13.66 8.00 16.87
C ALA A 367 -13.97 7.75 15.39
N MET A 368 -13.79 6.50 14.95
CA MET A 368 -14.03 6.04 13.59
C MET A 368 -14.53 4.60 13.65
N VAL A 369 -15.37 4.23 12.68
CA VAL A 369 -15.83 2.87 12.42
C VAL A 369 -15.38 2.47 11.03
N ILE A 370 -14.88 1.24 10.89
CA ILE A 370 -14.42 0.67 9.62
C ILE A 370 -15.24 -0.58 9.29
N GLY A 371 -15.87 -0.59 8.12
CA GLY A 371 -16.58 -1.76 7.59
C GLY A 371 -15.70 -2.73 6.80
N SER A 372 -16.28 -3.89 6.52
CA SER A 372 -15.82 -4.81 5.47
C SER A 372 -16.60 -4.58 4.18
N TYR A 373 -15.99 -4.83 3.03
CA TYR A 373 -16.62 -4.68 1.73
C TYR A 373 -16.41 -5.92 0.86
N GLN A 374 -17.16 -6.00 -0.22
CA GLN A 374 -17.05 -7.06 -1.21
C GLN A 374 -16.98 -6.42 -2.59
N MET A 375 -16.04 -6.87 -3.41
CA MET A 375 -15.96 -6.42 -4.79
C MET A 375 -17.02 -7.08 -5.64
N THR A 376 -17.66 -6.31 -6.51
CA THR A 376 -18.60 -6.83 -7.51
C THR A 376 -18.38 -6.18 -8.87
N ASP A 377 -18.87 -6.82 -9.93
CA ASP A 377 -19.04 -6.16 -11.22
C ASP A 377 -20.29 -5.26 -11.23
N PHE A 378 -20.59 -4.67 -12.39
CA PHE A 378 -21.77 -3.82 -12.58
C PHE A 378 -23.11 -4.56 -12.44
N ASP A 379 -23.11 -5.89 -12.53
CA ASP A 379 -24.28 -6.77 -12.33
C ASP A 379 -24.34 -7.32 -10.89
N LEU A 380 -23.54 -6.75 -9.97
CA LEU A 380 -23.40 -7.12 -8.57
C LEU A 380 -22.92 -8.57 -8.36
N GLN A 381 -22.28 -9.17 -9.36
CA GLN A 381 -21.68 -10.48 -9.21
C GLN A 381 -20.34 -10.37 -8.48
N PRO A 382 -20.08 -11.22 -7.47
CA PRO A 382 -18.85 -11.17 -6.68
C PRO A 382 -17.59 -11.35 -7.55
N ILE A 383 -16.63 -10.44 -7.37
CA ILE A 383 -15.27 -10.58 -7.91
C ILE A 383 -14.37 -11.15 -6.79
N PRO A 384 -13.47 -12.11 -7.09
CA PRO A 384 -12.46 -12.55 -6.12
C PRO A 384 -11.71 -11.36 -5.51
N PRO A 385 -11.31 -11.40 -4.22
CA PRO A 385 -11.24 -12.56 -3.33
C PRO A 385 -12.51 -12.84 -2.49
N GLY A 386 -13.61 -12.13 -2.74
CA GLY A 386 -14.81 -12.19 -1.90
C GLY A 386 -14.85 -11.04 -0.88
N VAL A 387 -15.31 -11.33 0.34
CA VAL A 387 -15.37 -10.33 1.42
C VAL A 387 -13.96 -9.97 1.88
N ILE A 388 -13.67 -8.68 1.87
CA ILE A 388 -12.43 -8.09 2.38
C ILE A 388 -12.75 -7.61 3.80
N ASP A 389 -12.38 -8.44 4.79
CA ASP A 389 -12.48 -8.12 6.21
C ASP A 389 -11.07 -7.83 6.77
N HIS A 390 -10.87 -6.63 7.29
CA HIS A 390 -9.58 -6.13 7.77
C HIS A 390 -9.16 -6.79 9.09
N ARG A 391 -9.04 -8.12 9.10
CA ARG A 391 -8.72 -8.97 10.26
C ARG A 391 -7.34 -8.69 10.84
N GLU A 392 -6.50 -8.00 10.08
CA GLU A 392 -5.22 -7.48 10.54
C GLU A 392 -5.37 -6.39 11.62
N TRP A 393 -6.56 -5.79 11.76
CA TRP A 393 -6.86 -4.86 12.84
C TRP A 393 -7.15 -5.60 14.15
N THR A 394 -6.37 -5.31 15.20
CA THR A 394 -6.60 -5.83 16.55
C THR A 394 -6.69 -4.70 17.56
N PRO A 395 -7.41 -4.86 18.69
CA PRO A 395 -7.48 -3.82 19.73
C PRO A 395 -6.12 -3.40 20.29
N ASP A 396 -5.15 -4.33 20.32
CA ASP A 396 -3.85 -4.11 20.95
C ASP A 396 -2.80 -3.55 19.98
N ASN A 397 -2.85 -3.92 18.69
CA ASN A 397 -1.80 -3.57 17.73
C ASN A 397 -2.31 -3.01 16.39
N GLY A 398 -3.63 -2.84 16.23
CA GLY A 398 -4.26 -2.30 15.02
C GLY A 398 -3.64 -1.00 14.52
N PRO A 399 -3.46 0.03 15.37
CA PRO A 399 -2.84 1.30 14.94
C PRO A 399 -1.41 1.15 14.41
N ASN A 400 -0.62 0.27 15.01
CA ASN A 400 0.76 0.00 14.55
C ASN A 400 0.77 -0.77 13.24
N ASN A 401 -0.12 -1.76 13.11
CA ASN A 401 -0.24 -2.57 11.90
C ASN A 401 -0.81 -1.76 10.73
N ALA A 402 -1.67 -0.78 11.03
CA ALA A 402 -2.22 0.13 10.04
C ALA A 402 -1.14 0.87 9.29
N LEU A 403 0.00 1.23 9.91
CA LEU A 403 1.13 1.91 9.25
C LEU A 403 1.84 1.07 8.18
N ARG A 404 1.63 -0.25 8.19
CA ARG A 404 2.29 -1.21 7.29
C ARG A 404 1.48 -1.51 6.03
N ILE A 405 0.16 -1.44 6.11
CA ILE A 405 -0.76 -1.86 5.03
C ILE A 405 -1.09 -0.72 4.06
N ASN A 406 -1.93 -0.96 3.05
CA ASN A 406 -2.28 0.03 2.00
C ASN A 406 -3.64 0.70 2.15
N GLY A 407 -4.23 0.68 3.35
CA GLY A 407 -5.53 1.29 3.56
C GLY A 407 -6.29 0.64 4.71
N LEU A 408 -7.48 1.17 4.93
CA LEU A 408 -8.44 0.70 5.92
C LEU A 408 -9.74 0.35 5.20
N GLY A 409 -10.55 -0.52 5.78
CA GLY A 409 -11.78 -1.02 5.15
C GLY A 409 -12.84 0.02 4.91
N ALA A 410 -13.82 -0.34 4.07
CA ALA A 410 -14.97 0.50 3.71
C ALA A 410 -16.29 -0.18 4.14
N PRO A 411 -17.35 0.59 4.44
CA PRO A 411 -17.36 2.06 4.53
C PRO A 411 -16.61 2.56 5.77
N ARG A 412 -16.07 3.77 5.68
CA ARG A 412 -15.50 4.48 6.84
C ARG A 412 -16.53 5.45 7.38
N ALA A 413 -16.65 5.52 8.69
CA ALA A 413 -17.46 6.52 9.35
C ALA A 413 -16.67 7.21 10.45
N PHE A 414 -17.03 8.45 10.76
CA PHE A 414 -16.28 9.30 11.67
C PHE A 414 -17.19 10.08 12.60
N TYR A 415 -16.72 10.35 13.82
CA TYR A 415 -17.33 11.36 14.67
C TYR A 415 -17.06 12.76 14.10
N THR A 416 -18.12 13.43 13.64
CA THR A 416 -18.03 14.67 12.85
C THR A 416 -17.17 15.77 13.49
N PRO A 417 -17.26 16.07 14.80
CA PRO A 417 -16.38 17.06 15.44
C PRO A 417 -14.89 16.78 15.31
N LEU A 418 -14.47 15.52 15.48
CA LEU A 418 -13.05 15.16 15.35
C LEU A 418 -12.61 15.27 13.88
N LEU A 419 -13.47 14.87 12.95
CA LEU A 419 -13.17 14.99 11.53
C LEU A 419 -13.04 16.45 11.08
N ARG A 420 -13.89 17.35 11.58
CA ARG A 420 -13.82 18.80 11.36
C ARG A 420 -12.54 19.42 11.95
N GLU A 421 -12.09 18.94 13.10
CA GLU A 421 -10.85 19.40 13.73
C GLU A 421 -9.63 18.98 12.91
N LEU A 422 -9.57 17.71 12.50
CA LEU A 422 -8.45 17.17 11.73
C LEU A 422 -8.36 17.75 10.32
N LYS A 423 -9.51 17.92 9.66
CA LYS A 423 -9.66 18.29 8.24
C LYS A 423 -9.02 17.28 7.30
N ILE A 424 -9.76 16.90 6.27
CA ILE A 424 -9.33 15.86 5.34
C ILE A 424 -8.31 16.47 4.35
N PRO A 425 -7.16 15.83 4.09
CA PRO A 425 -6.22 16.33 3.08
C PRO A 425 -6.91 16.48 1.71
N ASN A 426 -6.73 17.62 1.03
CA ASN A 426 -7.31 17.85 -0.30
C ASN A 426 -6.53 17.10 -1.40
N VAL A 427 -6.64 15.77 -1.39
CA VAL A 427 -6.09 14.86 -2.39
C VAL A 427 -7.19 13.88 -2.83
N SER A 428 -6.91 13.08 -3.85
CA SER A 428 -7.82 12.06 -4.37
C SER A 428 -7.31 10.62 -4.16
N TYR A 429 -6.30 10.46 -3.31
CA TYR A 429 -5.77 9.17 -2.92
C TYR A 429 -5.13 9.25 -1.52
N GLY A 430 -5.52 8.34 -0.63
CA GLY A 430 -4.97 8.21 0.72
C GLY A 430 -5.49 9.24 1.74
N GLU A 431 -6.46 10.07 1.38
CA GLU A 431 -7.07 11.06 2.27
C GLU A 431 -7.80 10.44 3.47
N ASP A 432 -8.53 9.35 3.24
CA ASP A 432 -9.25 8.57 4.24
C ASP A 432 -8.28 7.82 5.17
N TYR A 433 -7.25 7.22 4.57
CA TYR A 433 -6.19 6.53 5.28
C TYR A 433 -5.39 7.49 6.17
N ALA A 434 -5.11 8.71 5.70
CA ALA A 434 -4.47 9.74 6.51
C ALA A 434 -5.28 10.10 7.76
N ILE A 435 -6.61 10.20 7.64
CA ILE A 435 -7.50 10.42 8.79
C ILE A 435 -7.52 9.22 9.72
N GLY A 436 -7.62 8.00 9.19
CA GLY A 436 -7.60 6.78 10.00
C GLY A 436 -6.29 6.64 10.80
N LEU A 437 -5.16 6.95 10.18
CA LEU A 437 -3.85 7.02 10.85
C LEU A 437 -3.78 8.13 11.89
N ALA A 438 -4.39 9.30 11.65
CA ALA A 438 -4.41 10.39 12.62
C ALA A 438 -5.26 10.03 13.85
N LEU A 439 -6.47 9.48 13.65
CA LEU A 439 -7.37 9.10 14.72
C LEU A 439 -6.84 7.92 15.54
N SER A 440 -6.30 6.89 14.88
CA SER A 440 -5.80 5.68 15.54
C SER A 440 -4.61 5.90 16.47
N ARG A 441 -3.90 7.03 16.34
CA ARG A 441 -2.83 7.43 17.28
C ARG A 441 -3.34 7.67 18.69
N GLU A 442 -4.57 8.14 18.80
CA GLU A 442 -5.11 8.64 20.07
C GLU A 442 -6.38 7.93 20.49
N TYR A 443 -7.21 7.51 19.53
CA TYR A 443 -8.56 7.04 19.77
C TYR A 443 -8.76 5.59 19.34
N ARG A 444 -9.70 4.93 20.01
CA ARG A 444 -10.21 3.63 19.56
C ARG A 444 -10.88 3.78 18.19
N ILE A 445 -10.62 2.82 17.31
CA ILE A 445 -11.32 2.61 16.05
C ILE A 445 -12.15 1.32 16.20
N GLY A 446 -13.41 1.41 15.81
CA GLY A 446 -14.40 0.32 15.91
C GLY A 446 -14.48 -0.51 14.64
#